data_AF-A0A0V1GDN0-F1
#
_entry.id   AF-A0A0V1GDN0-F1
#
_cell.length_a   1.000
_cell.length_b   1.000
_cell.length_c   1.000
_cell.angle_alpha   90.00
_cell.angle_beta   90.00
_cell.angle_gamma   90.00
#
_symmetry.space_group_name_H-M   'P 1'
#
loop_
_entity.id
_entity.type
_entity.pdbx_description
1 polymer ?
#
loop_
_entity_poly.entity_id
_entity_poly.type
_entity_poly.pdbx_seq_one_letter_code
_entity_poly.pdbx_strand_id
1 'polypeptide(L)'
;LVKVKGSCSVNVQYGNIHRTLTLIVAKGHCPNLLGLNWFEPLGIHLSGVHHLTSIHPQISEVLRKYRSVFTEELGTYVGKPVSLDLDPNVTPICMKARKVPFALREKIDAELDKLVEQGVLEPVDHPVWSTPIVTPVKP
;
A
#
# COMPACT_ATOMS: atom_id res chain seq x y z
N LEU A 1 -30.65 19.58 19.15
CA LEU A 1 -31.18 20.77 18.44
C LEU A 1 -31.03 22.01 19.31
N VAL A 2 -30.44 23.09 18.79
CA VAL A 2 -30.33 24.38 19.48
C VAL A 2 -31.71 25.04 19.54
N LYS A 3 -32.20 25.40 20.73
CA LYS A 3 -33.52 26.04 20.88
C LYS A 3 -33.41 27.53 20.56
N VAL A 4 -34.05 27.98 19.48
CA VAL A 4 -34.08 29.39 19.08
C VAL A 4 -35.12 30.17 19.88
N LYS A 5 -34.78 31.39 20.32
CA LYS A 5 -35.66 32.33 21.02
C LYS A 5 -36.34 33.33 20.09
N GLY A 6 -35.70 33.66 18.98
CA GLY A 6 -36.23 34.58 17.97
C GLY A 6 -35.13 35.07 17.03
N SER A 7 -35.48 36.03 16.19
CA SER A 7 -34.55 36.74 15.32
C SER A 7 -34.87 38.24 15.28
N CYS A 8 -33.84 39.04 15.02
CA CYS A 8 -33.99 40.48 14.82
C CYS A 8 -33.02 40.99 13.74
N SER A 9 -33.36 42.12 13.13
CA SER A 9 -32.44 42.81 12.22
C SER A 9 -31.51 43.70 13.03
N VAL A 10 -30.21 43.59 12.79
CA VAL A 10 -29.17 44.36 13.48
C VAL A 10 -28.25 45.02 12.46
N ASN A 11 -27.70 46.18 12.81
CA ASN A 11 -26.67 46.83 12.02
C ASN A 11 -25.32 46.20 12.33
N VAL A 12 -24.68 45.65 11.30
CA VAL A 12 -23.43 44.91 11.36
C VAL A 12 -22.37 45.67 10.59
N GLN A 13 -21.17 45.72 11.16
CA GLN A 13 -19.99 46.29 10.52
C GLN A 13 -18.89 45.24 10.41
N TYR A 14 -18.32 45.11 9.22
CA TYR A 14 -17.09 44.35 8.97
C TYR A 14 -16.14 45.20 8.12
N GLY A 15 -15.01 45.60 8.70
CA GLY A 15 -14.14 46.62 8.08
C GLY A 15 -14.91 47.91 7.80
N ASN A 16 -14.94 48.32 6.53
CA ASN A 16 -15.65 49.50 6.04
C ASN A 16 -17.06 49.19 5.50
N ILE A 17 -17.52 47.94 5.60
CA ILE A 17 -18.82 47.50 5.08
C ILE A 17 -19.85 47.52 6.21
N HIS A 18 -20.94 48.26 5.99
CA HIS A 18 -22.09 48.34 6.89
C HIS A 18 -23.32 47.71 6.23
N ARG A 19 -23.97 46.77 6.92
CA ARG A 19 -25.19 46.09 6.44
C ARG A 19 -26.16 45.84 7.59
N THR A 20 -27.45 45.88 7.30
CA THR A 20 -28.48 45.41 8.22
C THR A 20 -28.74 43.93 7.93
N LEU A 21 -28.44 43.06 8.89
CA LEU A 21 -28.51 41.60 8.73
C LEU A 21 -29.30 40.95 9.87
N THR A 22 -29.87 39.78 9.59
CA THR A 22 -30.65 39.03 10.58
C THR A 22 -29.75 38.29 11.56
N LEU A 23 -29.90 38.61 12.85
CA LEU A 23 -29.32 37.89 13.98
C LEU A 23 -30.34 36.92 14.55
N ILE A 24 -29.91 35.68 14.82
CA ILE A 24 -30.73 34.66 15.48
C ILE A 24 -30.29 34.53 16.93
N VAL A 25 -31.24 34.64 17.86
CA VAL A 25 -30.96 34.51 19.30
C VAL A 25 -31.29 33.08 19.73
N ALA A 26 -30.28 32.36 20.24
CA ALA A 26 -30.45 31.02 20.79
C ALA A 26 -30.65 31.04 22.32
N LYS A 27 -31.36 30.05 22.87
CA LYS A 27 -31.54 29.85 24.31
C LYS A 27 -30.30 29.18 24.90
N GLY A 28 -29.70 29.80 25.91
CA GLY A 28 -28.60 29.24 26.70
C GLY A 28 -27.25 29.88 26.37
N HIS A 29 -26.19 29.39 27.02
CA HIS A 29 -24.82 29.86 26.78
C HIS A 29 -24.20 29.06 25.63
N CYS A 30 -24.33 29.57 24.41
CA CYS A 30 -23.77 28.97 23.20
C CYS A 30 -22.67 29.87 22.63
N PRO A 31 -21.67 29.31 21.93
CA PRO A 31 -20.72 30.12 21.18
C PRO A 31 -21.46 30.93 20.10
N ASN A 32 -21.01 32.16 19.88
CA ASN A 32 -21.50 32.98 18.77
C ASN A 32 -21.02 32.38 17.45
N LEU A 33 -21.95 32.16 16.52
CA LEU A 33 -21.65 31.63 15.20
C LEU A 33 -22.06 32.65 14.14
N LEU A 34 -21.17 32.85 13.16
CA LEU A 34 -21.45 33.65 11.98
C LEU A 34 -21.93 32.72 10.87
N GLY A 35 -23.18 32.89 10.44
CA GLY A 35 -23.74 32.12 9.33
C GLY A 35 -23.20 32.55 7.97
N LEU A 36 -23.17 31.62 7.01
CA LEU A 36 -22.77 31.89 5.63
C LEU A 36 -23.63 32.98 4.96
N ASN A 37 -24.86 33.17 5.41
CA ASN A 37 -25.76 34.23 4.94
C ASN A 37 -25.23 35.66 5.22
N TRP A 38 -24.24 35.81 6.11
CA TRP A 38 -23.57 37.09 6.34
C TRP A 38 -22.31 37.27 5.48
N PHE A 39 -21.83 36.22 4.78
CA PHE A 39 -20.53 36.27 4.09
C PHE A 39 -20.58 37.19 2.87
N GLU A 40 -21.51 36.95 1.94
CA GLU A 40 -21.63 37.74 0.73
C GLU A 40 -21.96 39.23 1.03
N PRO A 41 -22.95 39.57 1.89
CA PRO A 41 -23.23 40.98 2.21
C PRO A 41 -22.07 41.73 2.85
N LEU A 42 -21.23 41.03 3.62
CA LEU A 42 -20.05 41.60 4.29
C LEU A 42 -18.77 41.46 3.46
N GLY A 43 -18.82 40.88 2.26
CA GLY A 43 -17.64 40.66 1.43
C GLY A 43 -16.61 39.68 2.03
N ILE A 44 -17.04 38.79 2.92
CA ILE A 44 -16.19 37.74 3.50
C ILE A 44 -16.02 36.64 2.46
N HIS A 45 -14.81 36.47 1.98
CA HIS A 45 -14.44 35.42 1.04
C HIS A 45 -13.51 34.44 1.75
N LEU A 46 -13.84 33.14 1.67
CA LEU A 46 -12.91 32.08 2.07
C LEU A 46 -11.98 31.82 0.88
N SER A 47 -10.84 32.50 0.82
CA SER A 47 -9.82 32.29 -0.20
C SER A 47 -8.74 31.34 0.29
N GLY A 48 -8.51 30.24 -0.45
CA GLY A 48 -7.42 29.30 -0.21
C GLY A 48 -7.77 28.13 0.72
N VAL A 49 -6.90 27.12 0.71
CA VAL A 49 -6.92 26.06 1.72
C VAL A 49 -6.10 26.56 2.92
N HIS A 50 -6.75 26.79 4.07
CA HIS A 50 -6.08 27.35 5.26
C HIS A 50 -4.91 26.47 5.74
N HIS A 51 -5.02 25.15 5.58
CA HIS A 51 -3.95 24.22 5.84
C HIS A 51 -4.17 22.92 5.05
N LEU A 52 -3.28 22.62 4.10
CA LEU A 52 -3.07 21.24 3.68
C LEU A 52 -1.96 20.70 4.56
N THR A 53 -2.30 19.92 5.58
CA THR A 53 -1.37 18.91 6.08
C THR A 53 -1.19 17.91 4.94
N SER A 54 -0.28 18.19 4.00
CA SER A 54 0.26 17.17 3.10
C SER A 54 1.10 16.21 3.94
N ILE A 55 0.43 15.48 4.82
CA ILE A 55 0.94 14.23 5.36
C ILE A 55 0.53 13.20 4.31
N HIS A 56 1.15 13.28 3.13
CA HIS A 56 1.54 12.01 2.55
C HIS A 56 2.40 11.38 3.66
N PRO A 57 2.07 10.20 4.23
CA PRO A 57 3.11 9.43 4.87
C PRO A 57 4.22 9.40 3.82
N GLN A 58 5.33 10.06 4.12
CA GLN A 58 6.38 10.26 3.14
C GLN A 58 6.67 8.86 2.63
N ILE A 59 6.62 8.62 1.32
CA ILE A 59 6.75 7.25 0.77
C ILE A 59 7.96 6.54 1.39
N SER A 60 9.00 7.31 1.72
CA SER A 60 10.15 6.91 2.53
C SER A 60 9.82 6.23 3.88
N GLU A 61 8.84 6.69 4.64
CA GLU A 61 8.39 6.08 5.89
C GLU A 61 7.70 4.73 5.65
N VAL A 62 6.88 4.61 4.61
CA VAL A 62 6.25 3.33 4.23
C VAL A 62 7.30 2.34 3.74
N LEU A 63 8.21 2.78 2.87
CA LEU A 63 9.33 1.97 2.38
C LEU A 63 10.25 1.54 3.53
N ARG A 64 10.49 2.42 4.51
CA ARG A 64 11.27 2.08 5.72
C ARG A 64 10.53 1.08 6.58
N LYS A 65 9.23 1.28 6.82
CA LYS A 65 8.40 0.40 7.67
C LYS A 65 8.28 -1.01 7.09
N TYR A 66 8.19 -1.13 5.76
CA TYR A 66 8.00 -2.40 5.06
C TYR A 66 9.23 -2.80 4.23
N ARG A 67 10.43 -2.41 4.68
CA ARG A 67 11.68 -2.63 3.93
C ARG A 67 11.85 -4.08 3.47
N SER A 68 11.47 -5.04 4.30
CA SER A 68 11.56 -6.49 4.01
C SER A 68 10.70 -6.96 2.84
N VAL A 69 9.65 -6.20 2.47
CA VAL A 69 8.81 -6.53 1.30
C VAL A 69 9.43 -6.00 0.00
N PHE A 70 10.33 -5.02 0.11
CA PHE A 70 10.96 -4.35 -1.02
C PHE A 70 12.45 -4.67 -1.16
N THR A 71 12.94 -5.72 -0.50
CA THR A 71 14.30 -6.20 -0.71
C THR A 71 14.41 -6.87 -2.08
N GLU A 72 15.56 -6.73 -2.73
CA GLU A 72 15.86 -7.45 -3.97
C GLU A 72 16.16 -8.95 -3.73
N GLU A 73 16.37 -9.32 -2.46
CA GLU A 73 16.61 -10.68 -2.02
C GLU A 73 15.32 -11.50 -2.01
N LEU A 74 15.45 -12.80 -2.34
CA LEU A 74 14.36 -13.75 -2.25
C LEU A 74 14.06 -14.07 -0.79
N GLY A 75 12.82 -13.84 -0.35
CA GLY A 75 12.38 -14.24 0.98
C GLY A 75 12.01 -15.73 1.06
N THR A 76 12.12 -16.31 2.25
CA THR A 76 11.73 -17.70 2.52
C THR A 76 10.36 -17.75 3.21
N TYR A 77 9.53 -18.71 2.83
CA TYR A 77 8.26 -18.95 3.51
C TYR A 77 8.50 -19.45 4.95
N VAL A 78 7.86 -18.79 5.92
CA VAL A 78 8.07 -19.02 7.37
C VAL A 78 6.96 -19.88 8.00
N GLY A 79 5.98 -20.33 7.22
CA GLY A 79 4.88 -21.15 7.74
C GLY A 79 5.25 -22.63 7.89
N LYS A 80 4.24 -23.46 8.12
CA LYS A 80 4.43 -24.91 8.29
C LYS A 80 4.93 -25.55 6.99
N PRO A 81 5.81 -26.57 7.06
CA PRO A 81 6.24 -27.32 5.88
C PRO A 81 5.05 -27.83 5.06
N VAL A 82 5.20 -27.79 3.73
CA VAL A 82 4.21 -28.34 2.80
C VAL A 82 4.47 -29.84 2.64
N SER A 83 3.45 -30.67 2.86
CA SER A 83 3.50 -32.10 2.56
C SER A 83 2.78 -32.37 1.24
N LEU A 84 3.35 -33.23 0.42
CA LEU A 84 2.73 -33.74 -0.81
C LEU A 84 2.53 -35.24 -0.65
N ASP A 85 1.27 -35.65 -0.45
CA ASP A 85 0.93 -37.06 -0.27
C ASP A 85 0.85 -37.76 -1.64
N LEU A 86 1.51 -38.90 -1.75
CA LEU A 86 1.50 -39.75 -2.94
C LEU A 86 0.64 -40.99 -2.68
N ASP A 87 -0.01 -41.50 -3.73
CA ASP A 87 -0.63 -42.82 -3.68
C ASP A 87 0.47 -43.88 -3.41
N PRO A 88 0.32 -44.71 -2.36
CA PRO A 88 1.31 -45.73 -1.99
C PRO A 88 1.65 -46.73 -3.10
N ASN A 89 0.78 -46.88 -4.10
CA ASN A 89 0.99 -47.80 -5.22
C ASN A 89 1.85 -47.22 -6.35
N VAL A 90 2.19 -45.93 -6.29
CA VAL A 90 2.98 -45.28 -7.34
C VAL A 90 4.46 -45.62 -7.18
N THR A 91 5.06 -46.12 -8.25
CA THR A 91 6.48 -46.42 -8.29
C THR A 91 7.31 -45.17 -8.65
N PRO A 92 8.45 -44.94 -7.97
CA PRO A 92 9.36 -43.87 -8.33
C PRO A 92 9.92 -43.96 -9.74
N ILE A 93 10.02 -42.81 -10.39
CA ILE A 93 10.60 -42.67 -11.73
C ILE A 93 11.90 -41.88 -11.63
N CYS A 94 12.97 -42.45 -12.19
CA CYS A 94 14.28 -41.81 -12.32
C CYS A 94 14.65 -41.72 -13.80
N MET A 95 14.75 -40.50 -14.33
CA MET A 95 15.01 -40.20 -15.73
C MET A 95 16.40 -39.60 -15.91
N LYS A 96 17.05 -39.89 -17.04
CA LYS A 96 18.34 -39.27 -17.40
C LYS A 96 18.14 -37.79 -17.78
N ALA A 97 19.11 -36.95 -17.40
CA ALA A 97 19.16 -35.55 -17.80
C ALA A 97 19.23 -35.40 -19.34
N ARG A 98 18.65 -34.30 -19.86
CA ARG A 98 18.74 -33.96 -21.29
C ARG A 98 20.12 -33.44 -21.64
N LYS A 99 20.55 -33.67 -22.88
CA LYS A 99 21.78 -33.06 -23.41
C LYS A 99 21.56 -31.56 -23.58
N VAL A 100 22.46 -30.77 -22.98
CA VAL A 100 22.46 -29.31 -23.06
C VAL A 100 23.45 -28.86 -24.14
N PRO A 101 23.08 -27.91 -25.02
CA PRO A 101 24.00 -27.31 -25.97
C PRO A 101 25.23 -26.71 -25.27
N PHE A 102 26.42 -26.91 -25.83
CA PHE A 102 27.68 -26.47 -25.21
C PHE A 102 27.67 -24.98 -24.82
N ALA A 103 27.17 -24.12 -25.71
CA ALA A 103 27.09 -22.67 -25.50
C ALA A 103 26.19 -22.24 -24.32
N LEU A 104 25.30 -23.11 -23.83
CA LEU A 104 24.41 -22.80 -22.72
C LEU A 104 24.87 -23.41 -21.39
N ARG A 105 25.85 -24.32 -21.40
CA ARG A 105 26.25 -25.08 -20.21
C ARG A 105 26.68 -24.16 -19.06
N GLU A 106 27.63 -23.26 -19.32
CA GLU A 106 28.14 -22.33 -18.30
C GLU A 106 27.04 -21.45 -17.70
N LYS A 107 26.09 -20.98 -18.52
CA LYS A 107 24.97 -20.17 -18.05
C LYS A 107 24.00 -20.95 -17.17
N ILE A 108 23.78 -22.22 -17.50
CA ILE A 108 22.90 -23.11 -16.73
C ILE A 108 23.56 -23.47 -15.40
N ASP A 109 24.84 -23.83 -15.43
CA ASP A 109 25.59 -24.18 -14.22
C ASP A 109 25.61 -22.99 -13.24
N ALA A 110 25.91 -21.78 -13.73
CA ALA A 110 25.88 -20.57 -12.90
C ALA A 110 24.51 -20.27 -12.27
N GLU A 111 23.41 -20.50 -13.00
CA GLU A 111 22.06 -20.30 -12.44
C GLU A 111 21.71 -21.40 -11.43
N LEU A 112 22.13 -22.66 -11.65
CA LEU A 112 21.94 -23.73 -10.69
C LEU A 112 22.72 -23.46 -9.39
N ASP A 113 23.98 -23.04 -9.49
CA ASP A 113 24.82 -22.68 -8.34
C ASP A 113 24.18 -21.53 -7.55
N LYS A 114 23.72 -20.48 -8.25
CA LYS A 114 22.99 -19.37 -7.63
C LYS A 114 21.73 -19.83 -6.87
N LEU A 115 20.95 -20.75 -7.45
CA LEU A 115 19.75 -21.28 -6.79
C LEU A 115 20.09 -22.12 -5.54
N VAL A 116 21.23 -22.81 -5.56
CA VAL A 116 21.76 -23.51 -4.38
C VAL A 116 22.22 -22.53 -3.31
N GLU A 117 22.97 -21.49 -3.68
CA GLU A 117 23.41 -20.42 -2.76
C GLU A 117 22.23 -19.67 -2.12
N GLN A 118 21.16 -19.45 -2.88
CA GLN A 118 19.91 -18.84 -2.38
C GLN A 118 19.08 -19.79 -1.51
N GLY A 119 19.45 -21.06 -1.39
CA GLY A 119 18.71 -22.08 -0.64
C GLY A 119 17.39 -22.51 -1.30
N VAL A 120 17.23 -22.26 -2.60
CA VAL A 120 16.05 -22.71 -3.38
C VAL A 120 16.20 -24.18 -3.76
N LEU A 121 17.42 -24.62 -4.07
CA LEU A 121 17.75 -26.01 -4.42
C LEU A 121 18.76 -26.58 -3.42
N GLU A 122 18.67 -27.88 -3.17
CA GLU A 122 19.65 -28.63 -2.40
C GLU A 122 20.22 -29.79 -3.25
N PRO A 123 21.54 -30.03 -3.23
CA PRO A 123 22.13 -31.19 -3.89
C PRO A 123 21.68 -32.51 -3.25
N VAL A 124 21.38 -33.51 -4.08
CA VAL A 124 20.98 -34.87 -3.65
C VAL A 124 21.81 -35.89 -4.42
N ASP A 125 22.59 -36.72 -3.72
CA ASP A 125 23.52 -37.68 -4.35
C ASP A 125 22.78 -38.86 -5.02
N HIS A 126 21.68 -39.32 -4.42
CA HIS A 126 20.97 -40.53 -4.83
C HIS A 126 19.44 -40.31 -4.90
N PRO A 127 18.94 -39.56 -5.89
CA PRO A 127 17.53 -39.25 -5.99
C PRO A 127 16.72 -40.50 -6.41
N VAL A 128 15.70 -40.82 -5.62
CA VAL A 128 14.72 -41.87 -5.95
C VAL A 128 13.76 -41.40 -7.06
N TRP A 129 13.53 -40.08 -7.13
CA TRP A 129 12.74 -39.41 -8.14
C TRP A 129 13.61 -38.42 -8.92
N SER A 130 13.62 -38.51 -10.25
CA SER A 130 14.32 -37.52 -11.07
C SER A 130 13.62 -37.31 -12.40
N THR A 131 13.49 -36.04 -12.79
CA THR A 131 12.93 -35.63 -14.07
C THR A 131 13.88 -34.64 -14.75
N PRO A 132 14.03 -34.68 -16.08
CA PRO A 132 14.96 -33.81 -16.77
C PRO A 132 14.44 -32.39 -16.86
N ILE A 133 15.25 -31.42 -16.44
CA ILE A 133 14.95 -29.99 -16.58
C ILE A 133 14.87 -29.58 -18.06
N VAL A 134 14.12 -28.51 -18.31
CA VAL A 134 14.05 -27.82 -19.61
C VAL A 134 14.58 -26.40 -19.39
N THR A 135 15.46 -25.93 -20.26
CA THR A 135 16.16 -24.66 -20.12
C THR A 135 15.70 -23.66 -21.18
N PRO A 136 14.53 -23.02 -20.98
CA PRO A 136 14.03 -22.02 -21.92
C PRO A 136 14.92 -20.77 -21.88
N VAL A 137 15.27 -20.26 -23.06
CA VAL A 137 15.96 -18.97 -23.19
C VAL A 137 14.91 -17.88 -23.17
N LYS A 138 15.02 -16.94 -22.22
CA LYS A 138 14.18 -15.73 -22.22
C LYS A 138 14.63 -14.81 -23.37
N PRO A 139 13.70 -14.27 -24.18
CA PRO A 139 14.01 -13.29 -25.22
C PRO A 139 14.68 -12.02 -24.67
#